data_AF-A0A315Y748-F1
#
_entry.id   AF-A0A315Y748-F1
#
_cell.length_a   1.000
_cell.length_b   1.000
_cell.length_c   1.000
_cell.angle_alpha   90.00
_cell.angle_beta   90.00
_cell.angle_gamma   90.00
#
_symmetry.space_group_name_H-M   'P 1'
#
loop_
_entity.id
_entity.type
_entity.pdbx_description
1 polymer ?
#
loop_
_entity_poly.entity_id
_entity_poly.type
_entity_poly.pdbx_seq_one_letter_code
_entity_poly.pdbx_strand_id
1 'polypeptide(L)'
;MLRKFHASALYNDGMSLDKVNDLQGKAKNKTDAAYFMTNPDDLKYEYIQHLPAVTINTDVEKLSIKSPQFIQMEMENEALKSEVGSMRNEIEEVRGLKKELIGIINKVSEG
;
A
#
# COMPACT_ATOMS: atom_id res chain seq x y z
N MET A 1 -13.43 10.43 -29.36
CA MET A 1 -13.14 8.98 -29.44
C MET A 1 -12.93 8.34 -28.06
N LEU A 2 -12.21 9.00 -27.12
CA LEU A 2 -11.98 8.48 -25.75
C LEU A 2 -13.26 8.17 -24.96
N ARG A 3 -14.32 8.97 -25.11
CA ARG A 3 -15.63 8.70 -24.47
C ARG A 3 -16.23 7.34 -24.87
N LYS A 4 -16.11 6.98 -26.16
CA LYS A 4 -16.58 5.69 -26.71
C LYS A 4 -15.69 4.56 -26.20
N PHE A 5 -14.37 4.76 -26.21
CA PHE A 5 -13.42 3.81 -25.64
C PHE A 5 -13.73 3.53 -24.15
N HIS A 6 -13.92 4.56 -23.33
CA HIS A 6 -14.29 4.43 -21.92
C HIS A 6 -15.58 3.60 -21.74
N ALA A 7 -16.65 3.93 -22.47
CA ALA A 7 -17.89 3.18 -22.38
C ALA A 7 -17.74 1.71 -22.82
N SER A 8 -17.02 1.48 -23.92
CA SER A 8 -16.79 0.13 -24.44
C SER A 8 -15.89 -0.70 -23.52
N ALA A 9 -14.86 -0.10 -22.93
CA ALA A 9 -13.96 -0.78 -21.99
C ALA A 9 -14.71 -1.22 -20.73
N LEU A 10 -15.50 -0.33 -20.11
CA LEU A 10 -16.30 -0.66 -18.93
C LEU A 10 -17.35 -1.74 -19.21
N TYR A 11 -18.04 -1.66 -20.36
CA TYR A 11 -19.03 -2.65 -20.75
C TYR A 11 -18.41 -4.03 -21.01
N ASN A 12 -17.27 -4.06 -21.71
CA ASN A 12 -16.56 -5.31 -22.00
C ASN A 12 -15.97 -5.97 -20.74
N ASP A 13 -15.68 -5.17 -19.71
CA ASP A 13 -15.20 -5.65 -18.41
C ASP A 13 -16.34 -6.16 -17.49
N GLY A 14 -17.60 -6.06 -17.93
CA GLY A 14 -18.76 -6.62 -17.24
C GLY A 14 -19.67 -5.61 -16.55
N MET A 15 -19.41 -4.30 -16.67
CA MET A 15 -20.32 -3.28 -16.12
C MET A 15 -21.64 -3.22 -16.91
N SER A 16 -22.76 -3.16 -16.20
CA SER A 16 -24.09 -3.05 -16.84
C SER A 16 -24.22 -1.79 -17.69
N LEU A 17 -24.95 -1.88 -18.81
CA LEU A 17 -25.14 -0.77 -19.74
C LEU A 17 -25.80 0.44 -19.09
N ASP A 18 -26.71 0.23 -18.13
CA ASP A 18 -27.39 1.30 -17.41
C ASP A 18 -26.41 2.12 -16.57
N LYS A 19 -25.50 1.45 -15.85
CA LYS A 19 -24.48 2.12 -15.04
C LYS A 19 -23.39 2.77 -15.89
N VAL A 20 -23.04 2.17 -17.02
CA VAL A 20 -22.19 2.82 -18.03
C VAL A 20 -22.89 4.08 -18.55
N ASN A 21 -24.20 4.05 -18.82
CA ASN A 21 -24.94 5.23 -19.27
C ASN A 21 -25.03 6.31 -18.18
N ASP A 22 -25.18 5.91 -16.92
CA ASP A 22 -25.14 6.81 -15.76
C ASP A 22 -23.78 7.48 -15.61
N LEU A 23 -22.68 6.73 -15.68
CA LEU A 23 -21.31 7.28 -15.69
C LEU A 23 -21.06 8.23 -16.87
N GLN A 24 -21.74 7.98 -17.99
CA GLN A 24 -21.64 8.79 -19.19
C GLN A 24 -22.58 10.00 -19.17
N GLY A 25 -23.40 10.17 -18.13
CA GLY A 25 -24.38 11.26 -18.01
C GLY A 25 -25.42 11.25 -19.13
N LYS A 26 -25.82 10.07 -19.63
CA LYS A 26 -26.88 9.99 -20.64
C LYS A 26 -28.24 10.23 -19.99
N ALA A 27 -29.11 10.93 -20.73
CA ALA A 27 -30.47 11.17 -20.27
C ALA A 27 -31.23 9.84 -20.12
N LYS A 28 -31.85 9.65 -18.95
CA LYS A 28 -32.77 8.54 -18.69
C LYS A 28 -34.13 8.83 -19.32
N ASN A 29 -34.89 7.79 -19.64
CA ASN A 29 -36.28 7.97 -20.05
C ASN A 29 -37.10 8.55 -18.89
N LYS A 30 -38.20 9.25 -19.20
CA LYS A 30 -39.05 9.91 -18.19
C LYS A 30 -39.52 8.96 -17.09
N THR A 31 -39.76 7.69 -17.44
CA THR A 31 -40.17 6.65 -16.49
C THR A 31 -39.01 6.21 -15.60
N ASP A 32 -37.82 6.00 -16.17
CA ASP A 32 -36.65 5.53 -15.41
C ASP A 32 -36.15 6.59 -14.42
N ALA A 33 -36.22 7.88 -14.79
CA ALA A 33 -35.87 8.98 -13.91
C ALA A 33 -36.82 9.11 -12.69
N ALA A 34 -38.06 8.62 -12.81
CA ALA A 34 -39.05 8.68 -11.73
C ALA A 34 -38.83 7.59 -10.66
N TYR A 35 -38.24 6.45 -11.03
CA TYR A 35 -38.05 5.30 -10.14
C TYR A 35 -36.59 5.05 -9.73
N PHE A 36 -35.62 5.47 -10.54
CA PHE A 36 -34.21 5.12 -10.35
C PHE A 36 -33.34 6.38 -10.22
N MET A 37 -33.18 6.84 -8.98
CA MET A 37 -32.12 7.78 -8.62
C MET A 37 -30.82 7.01 -8.39
N THR A 38 -29.85 7.19 -9.28
CA THR A 38 -28.53 6.57 -9.13
C THR A 38 -27.82 7.23 -7.96
N ASN A 39 -27.47 6.45 -6.95
CA ASN A 39 -26.62 6.92 -5.86
C ASN A 39 -25.19 7.12 -6.39
N PRO A 40 -24.61 8.32 -6.29
CA PRO A 40 -23.25 8.58 -6.75
C PRO A 40 -22.20 7.72 -6.05
N ASP A 41 -22.42 7.38 -4.78
CA ASP A 41 -21.46 6.57 -4.01
C ASP A 41 -21.40 5.12 -4.51
N ASP A 42 -22.57 4.51 -4.77
CA ASP A 42 -22.65 3.15 -5.31
C ASP A 42 -22.00 3.08 -6.70
N LEU A 43 -22.25 4.10 -7.54
CA LEU A 43 -21.66 4.21 -8.87
C LEU A 43 -20.13 4.34 -8.81
N LYS A 44 -19.61 5.06 -7.81
CA LYS A 44 -18.17 5.20 -7.56
C LYS A 44 -17.55 3.86 -7.16
N TYR A 45 -18.14 3.13 -6.22
CA TYR A 45 -17.58 1.84 -5.77
C TYR A 45 -17.51 0.83 -6.89
N GLU A 46 -18.51 0.80 -7.76
CA GLU A 46 -18.52 -0.07 -8.92
C GLU A 46 -17.53 0.38 -9.99
N TYR A 47 -17.43 1.67 -10.26
CA TYR A 47 -16.42 2.19 -11.18
C TYR A 47 -14.99 1.83 -10.76
N ILE A 48 -14.69 1.85 -9.45
CA ILE A 48 -13.37 1.45 -8.92
C ILE A 48 -13.00 0.01 -9.31
N GLN A 49 -13.97 -0.91 -9.34
CA GLN A 49 -13.72 -2.31 -9.70
C GLN A 49 -13.27 -2.47 -11.16
N HIS A 50 -13.75 -1.59 -12.03
CA HIS A 50 -13.48 -1.63 -13.48
C HIS A 50 -12.35 -0.68 -13.92
N LEU A 51 -11.73 0.06 -12.99
CA LEU A 51 -10.58 0.92 -13.27
C LEU A 51 -9.47 0.22 -14.07
N PRO A 52 -9.09 -1.04 -13.78
CA PRO A 52 -8.02 -1.71 -14.52
C PRO A 52 -8.28 -1.86 -16.02
N ALA A 53 -9.54 -1.91 -16.45
CA ALA A 53 -9.92 -2.03 -17.85
C ALA A 53 -9.88 -0.70 -18.62
N VAL A 54 -9.98 0.43 -17.91
CA VAL A 54 -9.91 1.79 -18.48
C VAL A 54 -8.56 2.45 -18.28
N THR A 55 -7.72 1.97 -17.36
CA THR A 55 -6.35 2.45 -17.18
C THR A 55 -5.36 1.63 -18.01
N ILE A 56 -4.36 2.30 -18.58
CA ILE A 56 -3.23 1.62 -19.22
C ILE A 56 -2.32 1.11 -18.10
N ASN A 57 -2.57 -0.09 -17.59
CA ASN A 57 -1.72 -0.71 -16.58
C ASN A 57 -0.45 -1.34 -17.20
N THR A 58 0.27 -0.61 -18.07
CA THR A 58 1.60 -1.05 -18.52
C THR A 58 2.74 -0.59 -17.60
N ASP A 59 2.48 0.34 -16.68
CA ASP A 59 3.54 0.94 -15.83
C ASP A 59 3.33 0.81 -14.31
N VAL A 60 2.31 0.09 -13.83
CA VAL A 60 2.10 -0.10 -12.39
C VAL A 60 2.90 -1.28 -11.82
N GLU A 61 3.38 -2.20 -12.66
CA GLU A 61 4.41 -3.17 -12.24
C GLU A 61 5.84 -2.55 -12.21
N LYS A 62 6.01 -1.30 -12.67
CA LYS A 62 7.32 -0.61 -12.73
C LYS A 62 7.40 0.70 -11.96
N LEU A 63 6.35 1.13 -11.27
CA LEU A 63 6.42 2.18 -10.24
C LEU A 63 7.11 1.70 -8.93
N SER A 64 7.95 0.67 -9.04
CA SER A 64 8.99 0.30 -8.07
C SER A 64 10.22 1.23 -8.16
N ILE A 65 10.16 2.37 -8.85
CA ILE A 65 11.22 3.37 -8.78
C ILE A 65 11.01 4.13 -7.45
N LYS A 66 11.40 3.47 -6.35
CA LYS A 66 11.71 4.16 -5.09
C LYS A 66 12.55 5.39 -5.46
N SER A 67 12.18 6.57 -4.98
CA SER A 67 12.97 7.78 -5.27
C SER A 67 14.43 7.54 -4.86
N PRO A 68 15.43 8.13 -5.54
CA PRO A 68 16.83 7.96 -5.17
C PRO A 68 17.08 8.25 -3.68
N GLN A 69 16.35 9.20 -3.12
CA GLN A 69 16.35 9.55 -1.70
C GLN A 69 15.77 8.44 -0.81
N PHE A 70 14.68 7.80 -1.25
CA PHE A 70 14.08 6.68 -0.52
C PHE A 70 15.01 5.47 -0.49
N ILE A 71 15.69 5.16 -1.60
CA ILE A 71 16.68 4.08 -1.67
C ILE A 71 17.85 4.36 -0.71
N GLN A 72 18.37 5.59 -0.70
CA GLN A 72 19.43 6.00 0.23
C GLN A 72 18.98 5.88 1.69
N MET A 73 17.77 6.35 2.02
CA MET A 73 17.20 6.22 3.35
C MET A 73 17.01 4.76 3.77
N GLU A 74 16.63 3.88 2.85
CA GLU A 74 16.42 2.47 3.16
C GLU A 74 17.74 1.77 3.47
N MET A 75 18.78 2.05 2.67
CA MET A 75 20.14 1.57 2.91
C MET A 75 20.72 2.09 4.24
N GLU A 76 20.52 3.38 4.54
CA GLU A 76 20.97 3.99 5.79
C GLU A 76 20.25 3.37 7.00
N ASN A 77 18.93 3.16 6.90
CA ASN A 77 18.17 2.49 7.96
C ASN A 77 18.61 1.05 8.19
N GLU A 78 18.95 0.32 7.13
CA GLU A 78 19.45 -1.05 7.24
C GLU A 78 20.83 -1.09 7.91
N ALA A 79 21.74 -0.19 7.52
CA ALA A 79 23.05 -0.05 8.14
C ALA A 79 22.93 0.31 9.64
N LEU A 80 22.10 1.30 9.98
CA LEU A 80 21.86 1.71 11.36
C LEU A 80 21.24 0.58 12.20
N LYS A 81 20.31 -0.21 11.63
CA LYS A 81 19.75 -1.39 12.32
C LYS A 81 20.82 -2.43 12.62
N SER A 82 21.74 -2.68 11.68
CA SER A 82 22.86 -3.60 11.89
C SER A 82 23.80 -3.10 12.99
N GLU A 83 24.14 -1.82 12.99
CA GLU A 83 25.01 -1.20 13.99
C GLU A 83 24.37 -1.25 15.39
N VAL A 84 23.08 -0.89 15.49
CA VAL A 84 22.32 -1.02 16.75
C VAL A 84 22.25 -2.48 17.21
N GLY A 85 22.18 -3.44 16.29
CA GLY A 85 22.27 -4.87 16.59
C GLY A 85 23.62 -5.24 17.22
N SER A 86 24.73 -4.83 16.62
CA SER A 86 26.09 -5.09 17.15
C SER A 86 26.27 -4.47 18.53
N MET A 87 25.94 -3.19 18.68
CA MET A 87 26.05 -2.49 19.96
C MET A 87 25.23 -3.17 21.08
N ARG A 88 24.03 -3.68 20.75
CA ARG A 88 23.22 -4.43 21.72
C ARG A 88 23.88 -5.72 22.16
N ASN A 89 24.51 -6.45 21.24
CA ASN A 89 25.24 -7.67 21.57
C ASN A 89 26.45 -7.38 22.45
N GLU A 90 27.25 -6.36 22.11
CA GLU A 90 28.40 -5.93 22.92
C GLU A 90 27.98 -5.50 24.33
N ILE A 91 26.86 -4.78 24.46
CA ILE A 91 26.31 -4.39 25.77
C ILE A 91 25.91 -5.63 26.59
N GLU A 92 25.30 -6.64 25.96
CA GLU A 92 24.94 -7.88 26.67
C GLU A 92 26.18 -8.69 27.10
N GLU A 93 27.23 -8.74 26.27
CA GLU A 93 28.49 -9.37 26.64
C GLU A 93 29.15 -8.67 27.84
N VAL A 94 29.24 -7.33 27.81
CA VAL A 94 29.77 -6.54 28.93
C VAL A 94 28.93 -6.73 30.20
N ARG A 95 27.61 -6.83 30.08
CA ARG A 95 26.73 -7.13 31.21
C ARG A 95 26.97 -8.54 31.77
N GLY A 96 27.21 -9.52 30.91
CA GLY A 96 27.59 -10.89 31.30
C GLY A 96 28.89 -10.91 32.09
N LEU A 97 29.95 -10.32 31.53
CA LEU A 97 31.26 -10.22 32.18
C LEU A 97 31.18 -9.47 33.52
N LYS A 98 30.38 -8.40 33.61
CA LYS A 98 30.17 -7.68 34.87
C LYS A 98 29.52 -8.58 35.93
N LYS A 99 28.54 -9.40 35.58
CA LYS A 99 27.91 -10.35 36.52
C LYS A 99 28.92 -11.38 37.02
N GLU A 100 29.74 -11.93 36.13
CA GLU A 100 30.78 -12.90 36.49
C GLU A 100 31.82 -12.28 37.43
N LEU A 101 32.28 -11.07 37.14
CA LEU A 101 33.22 -10.33 37.99
C LEU A 101 32.67 -10.09 39.39
N ILE A 102 31.41 -9.66 39.51
CA ILE A 102 30.74 -9.49 40.82
C ILE A 102 30.67 -10.83 41.57
N GLY A 103 30.36 -11.92 40.87
CA GLY A 103 30.35 -13.26 41.45
C GLY A 103 31.71 -13.70 41.99
N ILE A 104 32.80 -13.36 41.30
CA ILE A 104 34.17 -13.63 41.76
C ILE A 104 34.51 -12.78 43.00
N ILE A 105 34.21 -11.48 42.97
CA ILE A 105 34.47 -10.57 44.09
C ILE A 105 33.79 -11.05 45.37
N ASN A 106 32.51 -11.45 45.28
CA ASN A 106 31.76 -11.95 46.43
C ASN A 106 32.40 -13.23 47.00
N LYS A 107 32.85 -14.16 46.15
CA LYS A 107 33.53 -15.39 46.60
C LYS A 107 34.88 -15.15 47.27
N VAL A 108 35.62 -14.13 46.81
CA VAL A 108 36.91 -13.73 47.44
C VAL A 108 36.69 -13.00 48.76
N SER A 109 35.57 -12.30 48.92
CA SER A 109 35.27 -11.58 50.17
C SER A 109 34.72 -12.47 51.29
N GLU A 110 34.28 -13.70 50.97
CA GLU A 110 33.73 -14.68 51.92
C GLU A 110 34.76 -15.73 52.40
N GLY A 111 35.97 -15.76 51.83
CA GLY A 111 37.07 -16.65 52.23
C GLY A 111 38.19 -15.91 52.95
#